data_AF-A0A934YMT3-F1
#
_entry.id   AF-A0A934YMT3-F1
#
_cell.length_a   1.000
_cell.length_b   1.000
_cell.length_c   1.000
_cell.angle_alpha   90.00
_cell.angle_beta   90.00
_cell.angle_gamma   90.00
#
_symmetry.space_group_name_H-M   'P 1'
#
loop_
_entity.id
_entity.type
_entity.pdbx_description
1 polymer ?
#
loop_
_entity_poly.entity_id
_entity_poly.type
_entity_poly.pdbx_seq_one_letter_code
_entity_poly.pdbx_strand_id
1 'polypeptide(L)'
;MSAQPTTCEHCAVEGTFLRAGKYPEDKGAEVHYGVAWRCPGCDEVSLDLCPVAAVEPTAASCLNCGGARPADDALACPACGMSAAEALAFLHVDDPAGRTVEAAEASFDAGLYRRGFALLDLLLWATPDDAELWRAKGTHYQILKLNHAAAVCYERSLALENSPLLEIALACARSAEGDHAGALSLYDGLVRTSTDPEILAVAHANRGNLHEADGSVVSAMADYEAALGHEPGRVTHYQNYARLHSRRKHWDKALEVLRRGLKVAKDAERIPLLVETARAHNELEDAAAGLAAADELLAIQEDHPRGLFHRAWALGLVGRLDEAAADLERLLDVDPTSKDGKKALAKIEAAREKANRPWWKLWG
;
A
#
# COMPACT_ATOMS: atom_id res chain seq x y z
N MET A 1 -10.22 22.28 4.05
CA MET A 1 -10.64 20.87 3.91
C MET A 1 -10.76 20.53 2.44
N SER A 2 -9.62 20.18 1.83
CA SER A 2 -9.34 19.55 0.52
C SER A 2 -10.37 19.64 -0.61
N ALA A 3 -11.12 20.74 -0.68
CA ALA A 3 -11.89 21.20 -1.84
C ALA A 3 -11.07 22.22 -2.65
N GLN A 4 -10.03 22.79 -2.03
CA GLN A 4 -9.00 23.63 -2.62
C GLN A 4 -7.63 23.28 -2.00
N PRO A 5 -6.51 23.59 -2.67
CA PRO A 5 -5.18 23.45 -2.09
C PRO A 5 -5.00 24.28 -0.82
N THR A 6 -4.19 23.80 0.13
CA THR A 6 -3.87 24.58 1.33
C THR A 6 -2.87 25.68 1.00
N THR A 7 -3.07 26.88 1.57
CA THR A 7 -2.06 27.94 1.54
C THR A 7 -1.22 27.81 2.80
N CYS A 8 0.11 27.76 2.67
CA CYS A 8 0.97 27.63 3.84
C CYS A 8 1.00 28.94 4.65
N GLU A 9 0.89 28.79 5.97
CA GLU A 9 0.79 29.90 6.92
C GLU A 9 2.08 30.72 7.02
N HIS A 10 3.24 30.14 6.70
CA HIS A 10 4.54 30.81 6.75
C HIS A 10 4.88 31.54 5.45
N CYS A 11 4.68 30.86 4.31
CA CYS A 11 5.16 31.30 3.00
C CYS A 11 4.05 32.00 2.17
N ALA A 12 2.78 31.83 2.55
CA ALA A 12 1.60 32.21 1.75
C ALA A 12 1.59 31.62 0.33
N VAL A 13 2.36 30.56 0.10
CA VAL A 13 2.41 29.83 -1.18
C VAL A 13 1.44 28.65 -1.11
N GLU A 14 0.81 28.37 -2.25
CA GLU A 14 -0.03 27.19 -2.44
C GLU A 14 0.78 25.90 -2.24
N GLY A 15 0.25 24.99 -1.43
CA GLY A 15 0.86 23.70 -1.16
C GLY A 15 0.70 22.74 -2.34
N THR A 16 1.71 21.92 -2.57
CA THR A 16 1.64 20.80 -3.52
C THR A 16 1.13 19.55 -2.81
N PHE A 17 0.21 18.82 -3.44
CA PHE A 17 -0.30 17.55 -2.91
C PHE A 17 0.86 16.57 -2.66
N LEU A 18 0.89 15.99 -1.46
CA LEU A 18 1.94 15.05 -1.05
C LEU A 18 1.43 13.62 -0.98
N ARG A 19 0.35 13.39 -0.24
CA ARG A 19 -0.29 12.06 -0.07
C ARG A 19 -1.64 12.19 0.62
N ALA A 20 -2.49 11.19 0.48
CA ALA A 20 -3.73 11.06 1.24
C ALA A 20 -3.86 9.66 1.86
N GLY A 21 -4.67 9.53 2.91
CA GLY A 21 -4.92 8.24 3.55
C GLY A 21 -5.85 8.34 4.75
N LYS A 22 -6.26 7.19 5.27
CA LYS A 22 -7.10 7.05 6.47
C LYS A 22 -6.51 7.81 7.65
N TYR A 23 -7.37 8.51 8.39
CA TYR A 23 -6.96 9.25 9.58
C TYR A 23 -8.00 9.10 10.72
N PRO A 24 -7.58 8.79 11.96
CA PRO A 24 -6.22 8.35 12.34
C PRO A 24 -5.85 7.03 11.66
N GLU A 25 -4.55 6.82 11.43
CA GLU A 25 -4.03 5.67 10.67
C GLU A 25 -4.28 4.34 11.40
N ASP A 26 -4.34 4.37 12.73
CA ASP A 26 -4.46 3.25 13.65
C ASP A 26 -5.85 3.17 14.28
N LYS A 27 -6.61 2.14 13.86
CA LYS A 27 -7.92 1.68 14.37
C LYS A 27 -8.91 2.79 14.77
N GLY A 28 -9.94 2.93 13.94
CA GLY A 28 -11.11 3.75 14.20
C GLY A 28 -12.16 3.54 13.10
N ALA A 29 -13.37 4.03 13.34
CA ALA A 29 -14.41 4.08 12.32
C ALA A 29 -13.92 4.87 11.10
N GLU A 30 -14.34 4.48 9.90
CA GLU A 30 -14.00 5.14 8.64
C GLU A 30 -14.80 6.44 8.46
N VAL A 31 -14.53 7.39 9.34
CA VAL A 31 -15.25 8.66 9.42
C VAL A 31 -14.42 9.83 8.88
N HIS A 32 -13.10 9.70 8.83
CA HIS A 32 -12.20 10.73 8.32
C HIS A 32 -11.04 10.15 7.50
N TYR A 33 -10.50 10.98 6.62
CA TYR A 33 -9.21 10.80 5.95
C TYR A 33 -8.42 12.10 6.00
N GLY A 34 -7.10 12.00 5.85
CA GLY A 34 -6.18 13.13 5.81
C GLY A 34 -5.64 13.34 4.40
N VAL A 35 -5.49 14.61 4.01
CA VAL A 35 -4.75 15.01 2.80
C VAL A 35 -3.57 15.87 3.23
N ALA A 36 -2.36 15.40 2.96
CA ALA A 36 -1.14 16.10 3.27
C ALA A 36 -0.66 16.94 2.08
N TRP A 37 -0.18 18.14 2.38
CA TRP A 37 0.34 19.12 1.42
C TRP A 37 1.72 19.57 1.85
N ARG A 38 2.61 19.90 0.90
CA ARG A 38 3.95 20.45 1.15
C ARG A 38 4.07 21.86 0.58
N CYS A 39 4.50 22.88 1.35
CA CYS A 39 4.83 24.20 0.80
C CYS A 39 6.12 24.09 -0.03
N PRO A 40 6.12 24.46 -1.32
CA PRO A 40 7.34 24.44 -2.14
C PRO A 40 8.34 25.56 -1.77
N GLY A 41 7.92 26.56 -0.98
CA GLY A 41 8.76 27.66 -0.54
C GLY A 41 9.54 27.41 0.75
N CYS A 42 9.00 26.61 1.69
CA CYS A 42 9.62 26.35 3.00
C CYS A 42 9.63 24.86 3.41
N ASP A 43 9.17 23.96 2.55
CA ASP A 43 9.06 22.50 2.77
C ASP A 43 8.17 22.06 3.95
N GLU A 44 7.45 22.99 4.58
CA GLU A 44 6.51 22.66 5.64
C GLU A 44 5.36 21.77 5.12
N VAL A 45 4.96 20.81 5.95
CA VAL A 45 3.87 19.89 5.64
C VAL A 45 2.62 20.24 6.47
N SER A 46 1.51 20.50 5.79
CA SER A 46 0.19 20.69 6.42
C SER A 46 -0.72 19.48 6.18
N LEU A 47 -1.67 19.24 7.09
CA LEU A 47 -2.61 18.13 7.00
C LEU A 47 -4.06 18.64 7.08
N ASP A 48 -4.82 18.43 6.01
CA ASP A 48 -6.27 18.68 5.99
C ASP A 48 -7.03 17.42 6.41
N LEU A 49 -7.77 17.50 7.51
CA LEU A 49 -8.68 16.44 7.95
C LEU A 49 -10.02 16.59 7.26
N CYS A 50 -10.46 15.54 6.58
CA CYS A 50 -11.65 15.54 5.75
C CYS A 50 -12.63 14.47 6.23
N PRO A 51 -13.92 14.79 6.41
CA PRO A 51 -14.92 13.77 6.73
C PRO A 51 -15.22 12.92 5.49
N VAL A 52 -15.47 11.64 5.73
CA VAL A 52 -16.05 10.74 4.73
C VAL A 52 -17.50 11.17 4.50
N ALA A 53 -17.87 11.45 3.24
CA ALA A 53 -19.24 11.80 2.87
C ALA A 53 -20.13 10.54 2.88
N ALA A 54 -21.35 10.63 2.31
CA ALA A 54 -22.20 9.44 2.20
C ALA A 54 -21.48 8.36 1.39
N VAL A 55 -21.20 7.20 1.99
CA VAL A 55 -20.62 6.06 1.25
C VAL A 55 -21.56 5.65 0.13
N GLU A 56 -22.86 5.59 0.43
CA GLU A 56 -23.93 5.32 -0.52
C GLU A 56 -24.78 6.59 -0.74
N PRO A 57 -24.41 7.42 -1.73
CA PRO A 57 -25.01 8.73 -1.91
C PRO A 57 -26.35 8.59 -2.64
N THR A 58 -27.34 9.35 -2.19
CA THR A 58 -28.63 9.50 -2.88
C THR A 58 -28.97 10.99 -2.99
N ALA A 59 -29.94 11.36 -3.82
CA ALA A 59 -30.42 12.75 -3.88
C ALA A 59 -30.94 13.29 -2.51
N ALA A 60 -31.19 12.42 -1.54
CA ALA A 60 -31.55 12.76 -0.16
C ALA A 60 -30.34 12.84 0.79
N SER A 61 -29.11 12.62 0.31
CA SER A 61 -27.88 12.76 1.08
C SER A 61 -27.33 14.18 0.94
N CYS A 62 -26.80 14.75 2.01
CA CYS A 62 -26.10 16.03 1.97
C CYS A 62 -24.71 15.84 1.34
N LEU A 63 -24.40 16.61 0.30
CA LEU A 63 -23.13 16.51 -0.43
C LEU A 63 -21.91 16.81 0.46
N ASN A 64 -22.08 17.65 1.48
CA ASN A 64 -20.98 18.04 2.36
C ASN A 64 -20.64 16.98 3.42
N CYS A 65 -21.65 16.42 4.11
CA CYS A 65 -21.43 15.57 5.28
C CYS A 65 -22.06 14.17 5.19
N GLY A 66 -22.78 13.86 4.11
CA GLY A 66 -23.49 12.59 3.92
C GLY A 66 -24.77 12.41 4.74
N GLY A 67 -25.07 13.32 5.67
CA GLY A 67 -26.29 13.27 6.48
C GLY A 67 -27.57 13.47 5.65
N ALA A 68 -28.74 13.21 6.25
CA ALA A 68 -30.02 13.41 5.56
C ALA A 68 -30.23 14.88 5.16
N ARG A 69 -30.61 15.09 3.91
CA ARG A 69 -30.92 16.38 3.31
C ARG A 69 -32.42 16.64 3.40
N PRO A 70 -32.86 17.84 3.78
CA PRO A 70 -34.26 18.22 3.69
C PRO A 70 -34.78 18.13 2.25
N ALA A 71 -36.08 17.87 2.07
CA ALA A 71 -36.71 17.85 0.75
C ALA A 71 -36.79 19.24 0.09
N ASP A 72 -36.74 20.30 0.89
CA ASP A 72 -36.64 21.68 0.42
C ASP A 72 -35.16 22.08 0.35
N ASP A 73 -34.66 22.33 -0.86
CA ASP A 73 -33.28 22.68 -1.15
C ASP A 73 -32.84 24.02 -0.51
N ALA A 74 -33.81 24.86 -0.12
CA ALA A 74 -33.54 26.11 0.61
C ALA A 74 -33.24 25.88 2.10
N LEU A 75 -33.57 24.70 2.64
CA LEU A 75 -33.29 24.37 4.04
C LEU A 75 -31.86 23.82 4.20
N ALA A 76 -31.19 24.30 5.24
CA ALA A 76 -29.89 23.80 5.65
C ALA A 76 -29.95 22.33 6.09
N CYS A 77 -28.90 21.58 5.76
CA CYS A 77 -28.70 20.23 6.30
C CYS A 77 -28.62 20.30 7.83
N PRO A 78 -29.44 19.52 8.58
CA PRO A 78 -29.45 19.58 10.04
C PRO A 78 -28.13 19.09 10.68
N ALA A 79 -27.32 18.31 9.95
CA ALA A 79 -26.07 17.76 10.45
C ALA A 79 -24.88 18.72 10.31
N CYS A 80 -24.82 19.53 9.24
CA CYS A 80 -23.66 20.42 8.99
C CYS A 80 -24.01 21.89 8.79
N GLY A 81 -25.29 22.25 8.75
CA GLY A 81 -25.76 23.63 8.59
C GLY A 81 -25.65 24.20 7.17
N MET A 82 -25.06 23.47 6.21
CA MET A 82 -24.98 23.94 4.81
C MET A 82 -26.27 23.63 4.06
N SER A 83 -26.76 24.62 3.30
CA SER A 83 -27.72 24.43 2.22
C SER A 83 -27.09 23.67 1.04
N ALA A 84 -27.93 23.21 0.10
CA ALA A 84 -27.44 22.54 -1.10
C ALA A 84 -26.54 23.46 -1.96
N ALA A 85 -26.93 24.72 -2.13
CA ALA A 85 -26.16 25.71 -2.89
C ALA A 85 -24.80 26.01 -2.27
N GLU A 86 -24.74 26.16 -0.93
CA GLU A 86 -23.48 26.36 -0.21
C GLU A 86 -22.55 25.15 -0.34
N ALA A 87 -23.08 23.93 -0.26
CA ALA A 87 -22.28 22.72 -0.43
C ALA A 87 -21.69 22.63 -1.84
N LEU A 88 -22.47 22.92 -2.89
CA LEU A 88 -22.00 22.94 -4.28
C LEU A 88 -20.87 23.96 -4.48
N ALA A 89 -21.05 25.18 -3.96
CA ALA A 89 -20.06 26.25 -4.07
C ALA A 89 -18.78 25.94 -3.28
N PHE A 90 -18.92 25.44 -2.04
CA PHE A 90 -17.78 25.06 -1.19
C PHE A 90 -16.93 23.94 -1.80
N LEU A 91 -17.57 23.00 -2.50
CA LEU A 91 -16.90 21.85 -3.12
C LEU A 91 -16.43 22.15 -4.56
N HIS A 92 -16.72 23.34 -5.11
CA HIS A 92 -16.40 23.74 -6.48
C HIS A 92 -16.96 22.78 -7.55
N VAL A 93 -18.25 22.47 -7.41
CA VAL A 93 -19.03 21.58 -8.29
C VAL A 93 -20.38 22.20 -8.68
N ASP A 94 -20.53 23.50 -8.53
CA ASP A 94 -21.72 24.28 -8.85
C ASP A 94 -22.05 24.26 -10.34
N ASP A 95 -21.05 24.27 -11.24
CA ASP A 95 -21.25 24.13 -12.69
C ASP A 95 -21.65 22.69 -13.08
N PRO A 96 -22.88 22.47 -13.59
CA PRO A 96 -23.31 21.15 -14.04
C PRO A 96 -22.50 20.62 -15.23
N ALA A 97 -21.97 21.49 -16.10
CA ALA A 97 -21.20 21.06 -17.27
C ALA A 97 -19.84 20.47 -16.91
N GLY A 98 -19.30 20.85 -15.74
CA GLY A 98 -18.04 20.32 -15.21
C GLY A 98 -18.18 19.03 -14.40
N ARG A 99 -19.39 18.47 -14.28
CA ARG A 99 -19.63 17.25 -13.49
C ARG A 99 -19.39 16.01 -14.35
N THR A 100 -18.13 15.58 -14.43
CA THR A 100 -17.73 14.38 -15.16
C THR A 100 -16.79 13.49 -14.33
N VAL A 101 -16.62 12.24 -14.77
CA VAL A 101 -15.66 11.30 -14.15
C VAL A 101 -14.23 11.83 -14.29
N GLU A 102 -13.88 12.40 -15.44
CA GLU A 102 -12.56 12.98 -15.68
C GLU A 102 -12.26 14.15 -14.74
N ALA A 103 -13.26 14.99 -14.45
CA ALA A 103 -13.13 16.06 -13.47
C ALA A 103 -12.95 15.51 -12.04
N ALA A 104 -13.58 14.39 -11.73
CA ALA A 104 -13.40 13.70 -10.44
C ALA A 104 -11.98 13.15 -10.32
N GLU A 105 -11.50 12.40 -11.32
CA GLU A 105 -10.13 11.84 -11.37
C GLU A 105 -9.07 12.95 -11.30
N ALA A 106 -9.21 14.01 -12.09
CA ALA A 106 -8.30 15.17 -12.03
C ALA A 106 -8.31 15.85 -10.65
N SER A 107 -9.44 15.81 -9.93
CA SER A 107 -9.52 16.33 -8.56
C SER A 107 -8.77 15.42 -7.57
N PHE A 108 -8.86 14.09 -7.71
CA PHE A 108 -8.09 13.16 -6.88
C PHE A 108 -6.58 13.28 -7.10
N ASP A 109 -6.16 13.39 -8.36
CA ASP A 109 -4.75 13.61 -8.74
C ASP A 109 -4.19 14.91 -8.14
N ALA A 110 -5.02 15.95 -8.06
CA ALA A 110 -4.68 17.23 -7.45
C ALA A 110 -4.78 17.24 -5.91
N GLY A 111 -5.11 16.12 -5.26
CA GLY A 111 -5.31 16.03 -3.81
C GLY A 111 -6.65 16.62 -3.32
N LEU A 112 -7.54 17.03 -4.22
CA LEU A 112 -8.84 17.63 -3.93
C LEU A 112 -9.93 16.55 -3.71
N TYR A 113 -9.65 15.61 -2.80
CA TYR A 113 -10.51 14.43 -2.56
C TYR A 113 -11.96 14.78 -2.21
N ARG A 114 -12.20 15.88 -1.50
CA ARG A 114 -13.57 16.33 -1.16
C ARG A 114 -14.36 16.67 -2.43
N ARG A 115 -13.71 17.36 -3.38
CA ARG A 115 -14.28 17.68 -4.68
C ARG A 115 -14.46 16.45 -5.55
N GLY A 116 -13.45 15.57 -5.60
CA GLY A 116 -13.51 14.31 -6.35
C GLY A 116 -14.69 13.44 -5.94
N PHE A 117 -14.87 13.20 -4.64
CA PHE A 117 -16.02 12.45 -4.14
C PHE A 117 -17.36 13.16 -4.39
N ALA A 118 -17.42 14.49 -4.25
CA ALA A 118 -18.64 15.23 -4.53
C ALA A 118 -19.09 15.11 -6.00
N LEU A 119 -18.14 15.10 -6.94
CA LEU A 119 -18.42 14.87 -8.35
C LEU A 119 -18.99 13.47 -8.59
N LEU A 120 -18.36 12.43 -8.02
CA LEU A 120 -18.88 11.06 -8.11
C LEU A 120 -20.26 10.91 -7.46
N ASP A 121 -20.49 11.55 -6.32
CA ASP A 121 -21.78 11.52 -5.62
C ASP A 121 -22.89 12.14 -6.45
N LEU A 122 -22.64 13.31 -7.06
CA LEU A 122 -23.60 13.98 -7.94
C LEU A 122 -23.93 13.15 -9.18
N LEU A 123 -22.94 12.45 -9.74
CA LEU A 123 -23.16 11.53 -10.86
C LEU A 123 -24.00 10.33 -10.40
N LEU A 124 -23.67 9.70 -9.28
CA LEU A 124 -24.43 8.59 -8.70
C LEU A 124 -25.86 8.99 -8.28
N TRP A 125 -26.12 10.25 -7.93
CA TRP A 125 -27.49 10.72 -7.71
C TRP A 125 -28.31 10.70 -8.99
N ALA A 126 -27.71 11.03 -10.12
CA ALA A 126 -28.37 11.04 -11.43
C ALA A 126 -28.48 9.63 -12.02
N THR A 127 -27.46 8.79 -11.81
CA THR A 127 -27.34 7.43 -12.35
C THR A 127 -26.92 6.45 -11.26
N PRO A 128 -27.83 6.09 -10.34
CA PRO A 128 -27.50 5.20 -9.20
C PRO A 128 -27.17 3.77 -9.62
N ASP A 129 -27.58 3.36 -10.83
CA ASP A 129 -27.36 2.03 -11.38
C ASP A 129 -26.12 1.98 -12.32
N ASP A 130 -25.17 2.90 -12.16
CA ASP A 130 -23.92 2.93 -12.91
C ASP A 130 -22.80 2.20 -12.15
N ALA A 131 -22.44 1.01 -12.63
CA ALA A 131 -21.41 0.18 -12.01
C ALA A 131 -20.02 0.85 -12.04
N GLU A 132 -19.68 1.57 -13.12
CA GLU A 132 -18.37 2.19 -13.26
C GLU A 132 -18.16 3.30 -12.23
N LEU A 133 -19.21 4.07 -11.92
CA LEU A 133 -19.16 5.10 -10.88
C LEU A 133 -18.98 4.51 -9.48
N TRP A 134 -19.69 3.42 -9.16
CA TRP A 134 -19.51 2.71 -7.90
C TRP A 134 -18.09 2.14 -7.77
N ARG A 135 -17.56 1.54 -8.85
CA ARG A 135 -16.18 1.05 -8.92
C ARG A 135 -15.16 2.17 -8.75
N ALA A 136 -15.34 3.30 -9.42
CA ALA A 136 -14.44 4.46 -9.32
C ALA A 136 -14.41 4.98 -7.87
N LYS A 137 -15.59 5.16 -7.26
CA LYS A 137 -15.70 5.59 -5.87
C LYS A 137 -15.04 4.61 -4.89
N GLY A 138 -15.28 3.30 -5.07
CA GLY A 138 -14.65 2.25 -4.26
C GLY A 138 -13.12 2.23 -4.39
N THR A 139 -12.61 2.48 -5.60
CA THR A 139 -11.16 2.54 -5.88
C THR A 139 -10.50 3.66 -5.08
N HIS A 140 -11.10 4.86 -5.06
CA HIS A 140 -10.57 5.99 -4.30
C HIS A 140 -10.68 5.79 -2.78
N TYR A 141 -11.74 5.14 -2.30
CA TYR A 141 -11.79 4.71 -0.90
C TYR A 141 -10.69 3.69 -0.57
N GLN A 142 -10.40 2.75 -1.48
CA GLN A 142 -9.33 1.77 -1.30
C GLN A 142 -7.95 2.42 -1.26
N ILE A 143 -7.69 3.43 -2.10
CA ILE A 143 -6.45 4.24 -2.07
C ILE A 143 -6.30 4.94 -0.71
N LEU A 144 -7.40 5.48 -0.18
CA LEU A 144 -7.44 6.06 1.16
C LEU A 144 -7.34 5.03 2.28
N LYS A 145 -7.34 3.72 1.99
CA LYS A 145 -7.41 2.63 2.99
C LYS A 145 -8.68 2.69 3.85
N LEU A 146 -9.75 3.25 3.29
CA LEU A 146 -11.10 3.19 3.82
C LEU A 146 -11.74 1.92 3.24
N ASN A 147 -11.32 0.78 3.79
CA ASN A 147 -11.59 -0.55 3.25
C ASN A 147 -13.06 -0.95 3.39
N HIS A 148 -13.72 -0.53 4.47
CA HIS A 148 -15.16 -0.76 4.63
C HIS A 148 -15.95 0.02 3.58
N ALA A 149 -15.67 1.32 3.44
CA ALA A 149 -16.32 2.16 2.43
C ALA A 149 -16.04 1.65 1.00
N ALA A 150 -14.82 1.20 0.73
CA ALA A 150 -14.46 0.58 -0.55
C ALA A 150 -15.28 -0.70 -0.81
N ALA A 151 -15.38 -1.60 0.18
CA ALA A 151 -16.14 -2.84 0.07
C ALA A 151 -17.61 -2.58 -0.25
N VAL A 152 -18.26 -1.64 0.45
CA VAL A 152 -19.65 -1.23 0.18
C VAL A 152 -19.82 -0.75 -1.27
N CYS A 153 -18.91 0.10 -1.77
CA CYS A 153 -18.97 0.56 -3.15
C CYS A 153 -18.76 -0.57 -4.17
N TYR A 154 -17.82 -1.50 -3.93
CA TYR A 154 -17.62 -2.65 -4.82
C TYR A 154 -18.81 -3.61 -4.80
N GLU A 155 -19.47 -3.81 -3.67
CA GLU A 155 -20.71 -4.59 -3.59
C GLU A 155 -21.84 -3.96 -4.42
N ARG A 156 -21.97 -2.62 -4.37
CA ARG A 156 -22.92 -1.90 -5.23
C ARG A 156 -22.59 -2.07 -6.71
N SER A 157 -21.31 -2.01 -7.08
CA SER A 157 -20.88 -2.27 -8.45
C SER A 157 -21.18 -3.71 -8.89
N LEU A 158 -20.86 -4.72 -8.06
CA LEU A 158 -21.07 -6.13 -8.36
C LEU A 158 -22.56 -6.54 -8.41
N ALA A 159 -23.44 -5.78 -7.76
CA ALA A 159 -24.87 -5.97 -7.89
C ALA A 159 -25.40 -5.59 -9.28
N LEU A 160 -24.65 -4.76 -10.02
CA LEU A 160 -25.00 -4.23 -11.34
C LEU A 160 -24.27 -4.96 -12.47
N GLU A 161 -23.04 -5.43 -12.24
CA GLU A 161 -22.24 -6.16 -13.21
C GLU A 161 -21.51 -7.36 -12.61
N ASN A 162 -21.29 -8.40 -13.41
CA ASN A 162 -20.42 -9.51 -13.03
C ASN A 162 -19.00 -9.23 -13.51
N SER A 163 -18.05 -9.12 -12.58
CA SER A 163 -16.65 -8.83 -12.89
C SER A 163 -15.73 -9.54 -11.90
N PRO A 164 -14.96 -10.55 -12.34
CA PRO A 164 -13.98 -11.22 -11.49
C PRO A 164 -12.93 -10.28 -10.90
N LEU A 165 -12.58 -9.22 -11.62
CA LEU A 165 -11.65 -8.19 -11.14
C LEU A 165 -12.26 -7.39 -9.97
N LEU A 166 -13.56 -7.09 -10.02
CA LEU A 166 -14.27 -6.47 -8.90
C LEU A 166 -14.43 -7.42 -7.72
N GLU A 167 -14.67 -8.72 -7.95
CA GLU A 167 -14.69 -9.71 -6.88
C GLU A 167 -13.33 -9.78 -6.15
N ILE A 168 -12.22 -9.73 -6.90
CA ILE A 168 -10.87 -9.61 -6.32
C ILE A 168 -10.74 -8.32 -5.51
N ALA A 169 -11.16 -7.18 -6.06
CA ALA A 169 -11.08 -5.89 -5.37
C ALA A 169 -11.88 -5.88 -4.06
N LEU A 170 -13.10 -6.42 -4.07
CA LEU A 170 -13.93 -6.60 -2.88
C LEU A 170 -13.28 -7.54 -1.87
N ALA A 171 -12.71 -8.66 -2.31
CA ALA A 171 -12.02 -9.60 -1.43
C ALA A 171 -10.77 -8.96 -0.79
N CYS A 172 -10.02 -8.14 -1.53
CA CYS A 172 -8.91 -7.35 -0.99
C CYS A 172 -9.39 -6.34 0.06
N ALA A 173 -10.47 -5.60 -0.22
CA ALA A 173 -11.04 -4.63 0.70
C ALA A 173 -11.50 -5.31 2.01
N ARG A 174 -12.28 -6.39 1.92
CA ARG A 174 -12.74 -7.18 3.08
C ARG A 174 -11.58 -7.76 3.89
N SER A 175 -10.56 -8.31 3.23
CA SER A 175 -9.35 -8.80 3.88
C SER A 175 -8.66 -7.69 4.67
N ALA A 176 -8.51 -6.49 4.08
CA ALA A 176 -7.88 -5.35 4.71
C ALA A 176 -8.72 -4.71 5.84
N GLU A 177 -10.05 -4.90 5.83
CA GLU A 177 -10.95 -4.57 6.94
C GLU A 177 -10.85 -5.59 8.10
N GLY A 178 -10.39 -6.81 7.81
CA GLY A 178 -10.34 -7.93 8.75
C GLY A 178 -11.48 -8.94 8.60
N ASP A 179 -12.38 -8.76 7.62
CA ASP A 179 -13.35 -9.78 7.21
C ASP A 179 -12.65 -10.85 6.35
N HIS A 180 -11.83 -11.67 7.01
CA HIS A 180 -11.11 -12.76 6.36
C HIS A 180 -12.07 -13.82 5.81
N ALA A 181 -13.18 -14.09 6.51
CA ALA A 181 -14.16 -15.09 6.08
C ALA A 181 -14.88 -14.68 4.79
N GLY A 182 -15.31 -13.42 4.68
CA GLY A 182 -15.92 -12.90 3.46
C GLY A 182 -14.94 -12.83 2.29
N ALA A 183 -13.69 -12.43 2.55
CA ALA A 183 -12.63 -12.44 1.54
C ALA A 183 -12.33 -13.87 1.02
N LEU A 184 -12.20 -14.86 1.91
CA LEU A 184 -12.01 -16.27 1.52
C LEU A 184 -13.17 -16.78 0.66
N SER A 185 -14.42 -16.47 1.05
CA SER A 185 -15.60 -16.87 0.30
C SER A 185 -15.58 -16.37 -1.16
N LEU A 186 -15.15 -15.13 -1.38
CA LEU A 186 -15.01 -14.55 -2.72
C LEU A 186 -13.89 -15.24 -3.51
N TYR A 187 -12.70 -15.44 -2.92
CA TYR A 187 -11.63 -16.17 -3.60
C TYR A 187 -11.99 -17.62 -3.92
N ASP A 188 -12.70 -18.32 -3.02
CA ASP A 188 -13.20 -19.67 -3.26
C ASP A 188 -14.24 -19.72 -4.37
N GLY A 189 -15.07 -18.67 -4.47
CA GLY A 189 -15.96 -18.43 -5.60
C GLY A 189 -15.18 -18.38 -6.91
N LEU A 190 -14.22 -17.45 -7.01
CA LEU A 190 -13.39 -17.24 -8.19
C LEU A 190 -12.62 -18.49 -8.61
N VAL A 191 -11.98 -19.20 -7.68
CA VAL A 191 -11.24 -20.43 -7.96
C VAL A 191 -12.15 -21.54 -8.50
N ARG A 192 -13.43 -21.54 -8.11
CA ARG A 192 -14.40 -22.55 -8.56
C ARG A 192 -15.03 -22.20 -9.91
N THR A 193 -15.23 -20.92 -10.22
CA THR A 193 -16.04 -20.49 -11.37
C THR A 193 -15.22 -19.88 -12.50
N SER A 194 -14.07 -19.29 -12.21
CA SER A 194 -13.23 -18.64 -13.22
C SER A 194 -12.55 -19.68 -14.11
N THR A 195 -12.43 -19.33 -15.39
CA THR A 195 -11.64 -20.09 -16.37
C THR A 195 -10.44 -19.30 -16.89
N ASP A 196 -10.30 -18.04 -16.46
CA ASP A 196 -9.20 -17.17 -16.84
C ASP A 196 -7.96 -17.48 -15.97
N PRO A 197 -6.84 -17.91 -16.58
CA PRO A 197 -5.61 -18.21 -15.85
C PRO A 197 -5.06 -17.04 -15.03
N GLU A 198 -5.18 -15.79 -15.50
CA GLU A 198 -4.66 -14.61 -14.80
C GLU A 198 -5.50 -14.34 -13.54
N ILE A 199 -6.82 -14.42 -13.66
CA ILE A 199 -7.74 -14.31 -12.52
C ILE A 199 -7.48 -15.43 -11.50
N LEU A 200 -7.32 -16.67 -11.96
CA LEU A 200 -7.03 -17.81 -11.10
C LEU A 200 -5.68 -17.63 -10.39
N ALA A 201 -4.65 -17.15 -11.08
CA ALA A 201 -3.35 -16.88 -10.49
C ALA A 201 -3.43 -15.84 -9.36
N VAL A 202 -4.11 -14.72 -9.60
CA VAL A 202 -4.30 -13.66 -8.61
C VAL A 202 -5.16 -14.13 -7.44
N ALA A 203 -6.26 -14.82 -7.70
CA ALA A 203 -7.15 -15.36 -6.66
C ALA A 203 -6.41 -16.35 -5.75
N HIS A 204 -5.67 -17.30 -6.33
CA HIS A 204 -4.84 -18.22 -5.56
C HIS A 204 -3.76 -17.49 -4.75
N ALA A 205 -3.03 -16.55 -5.35
CA ALA A 205 -1.98 -15.83 -4.63
C ALA A 205 -2.54 -15.03 -3.43
N ASN A 206 -3.68 -14.36 -3.60
CA ASN A 206 -4.30 -13.58 -2.54
C ASN A 206 -4.96 -14.46 -1.47
N ARG A 207 -5.59 -15.57 -1.86
CA ARG A 207 -6.09 -16.58 -0.92
C ARG A 207 -4.95 -17.21 -0.12
N GLY A 208 -3.81 -17.45 -0.76
CA GLY A 208 -2.58 -17.93 -0.11
C GLY A 208 -2.05 -16.94 0.93
N ASN A 209 -2.02 -15.64 0.63
CA ASN A 209 -1.67 -14.60 1.60
C ASN A 209 -2.62 -14.60 2.82
N LEU A 210 -3.90 -14.82 2.59
CA LEU A 210 -4.92 -14.86 3.66
C LEU A 210 -4.78 -16.11 4.52
N HIS A 211 -4.58 -17.28 3.90
CA HIS A 211 -4.25 -18.51 4.60
C HIS A 211 -2.95 -18.39 5.41
N GLU A 212 -1.93 -17.69 4.90
CA GLU A 212 -0.70 -17.39 5.66
C GLU A 212 -1.00 -16.55 6.91
N ALA A 213 -1.80 -15.49 6.77
CA ALA A 213 -2.19 -14.61 7.87
C ALA A 213 -2.97 -15.35 8.96
N ASP A 214 -3.83 -16.30 8.57
CA ASP A 214 -4.59 -17.17 9.47
C ASP A 214 -3.76 -18.36 10.02
N GLY A 215 -2.50 -18.51 9.62
CA GLY A 215 -1.62 -19.59 10.04
C GLY A 215 -1.84 -20.93 9.35
N SER A 216 -2.73 -20.99 8.35
CA SER A 216 -3.06 -22.16 7.52
C SER A 216 -1.99 -22.43 6.46
N VAL A 217 -0.78 -22.77 6.90
CA VAL A 217 0.41 -22.85 6.02
C VAL A 217 0.29 -23.85 4.90
N VAL A 218 -0.31 -25.02 5.14
CA VAL A 218 -0.46 -26.05 4.08
C VAL A 218 -1.34 -25.52 2.95
N SER A 219 -2.45 -24.85 3.29
CA SER A 219 -3.33 -24.21 2.32
C SER A 219 -2.62 -23.07 1.58
N ALA A 220 -1.86 -22.24 2.31
CA ALA A 220 -1.08 -21.16 1.71
C ALA A 220 -0.05 -21.68 0.69
N MET A 221 0.65 -22.76 1.00
CA MET A 221 1.60 -23.40 0.08
C MET A 221 0.90 -23.90 -1.18
N ALA A 222 -0.21 -24.63 -1.02
CA ALA A 222 -0.98 -25.16 -2.16
C ALA A 222 -1.50 -24.02 -3.06
N ASP A 223 -1.94 -22.93 -2.47
CA ASP A 223 -2.39 -21.74 -3.18
C ASP A 223 -1.25 -21.04 -3.95
N TYR A 224 -0.10 -20.84 -3.32
CA TYR A 224 1.04 -20.26 -4.03
C TYR A 224 1.55 -21.16 -5.16
N GLU A 225 1.53 -22.48 -4.98
CA GLU A 225 1.87 -23.43 -6.04
C GLU A 225 0.87 -23.41 -7.19
N ALA A 226 -0.43 -23.29 -6.90
CA ALA A 226 -1.46 -23.13 -7.92
C ALA A 226 -1.28 -21.81 -8.68
N ALA A 227 -1.03 -20.69 -7.98
CA ALA A 227 -0.76 -19.40 -8.61
C ALA A 227 0.43 -19.46 -9.59
N LEU A 228 1.52 -20.11 -9.18
CA LEU A 228 2.69 -20.35 -10.03
C LEU A 228 2.42 -21.33 -11.19
N GLY A 229 1.44 -22.23 -11.04
CA GLY A 229 0.99 -23.11 -12.12
C GLY A 229 0.25 -22.36 -13.22
N HIS A 230 -0.53 -21.34 -12.85
CA HIS A 230 -1.25 -20.48 -13.79
C HIS A 230 -0.35 -19.39 -14.40
N GLU A 231 0.47 -18.72 -13.59
CA GLU A 231 1.40 -17.68 -14.01
C GLU A 231 2.86 -17.97 -13.58
N PRO A 232 3.58 -18.85 -14.30
CA PRO A 232 4.96 -19.18 -13.96
C PRO A 232 5.96 -18.03 -14.19
N GLY A 233 5.55 -16.96 -14.89
CA GLY A 233 6.39 -15.78 -15.14
C GLY A 233 6.27 -14.70 -14.06
N ARG A 234 5.31 -14.80 -13.14
CA ARG A 234 4.97 -13.70 -12.23
C ARG A 234 5.86 -13.70 -10.99
N VAL A 235 6.84 -12.79 -10.98
CA VAL A 235 7.85 -12.64 -9.91
C VAL A 235 7.23 -12.49 -8.52
N THR A 236 6.12 -11.75 -8.41
CA THR A 236 5.42 -11.52 -7.12
C THR A 236 4.95 -12.82 -6.46
N HIS A 237 4.55 -13.84 -7.24
CA HIS A 237 4.12 -15.13 -6.68
C HIS A 237 5.29 -15.89 -6.05
N TYR A 238 6.47 -15.88 -6.69
CA TYR A 238 7.69 -16.44 -6.10
C TYR A 238 8.09 -15.70 -4.82
N GLN A 239 7.97 -14.37 -4.82
CA GLN A 239 8.30 -13.57 -3.65
C GLN A 239 7.40 -13.91 -2.45
N ASN A 240 6.08 -14.00 -2.66
CA ASN A 240 5.14 -14.36 -1.60
C ASN A 240 5.40 -15.77 -1.07
N TYR A 241 5.62 -16.74 -1.97
CA TYR A 241 5.90 -18.12 -1.56
C TYR A 241 7.24 -18.24 -0.80
N ALA A 242 8.29 -17.58 -1.27
CA ALA A 242 9.57 -17.55 -0.57
C ALA A 242 9.46 -16.88 0.81
N ARG A 243 8.63 -15.83 0.93
CA ARG A 243 8.39 -15.14 2.19
C ARG A 243 7.69 -16.04 3.21
N LEU A 244 6.71 -16.85 2.79
CA LEU A 244 6.07 -17.85 3.64
C LEU A 244 7.11 -18.77 4.30
N HIS A 245 8.04 -19.31 3.51
CA HIS A 245 9.13 -20.14 4.02
C HIS A 245 10.11 -19.36 4.92
N SER A 246 10.46 -18.14 4.52
CA SER A 246 11.37 -17.27 5.27
C SER A 246 10.84 -16.90 6.65
N ARG A 247 9.55 -16.54 6.78
CA ARG A 247 8.92 -16.23 8.08
C ARG A 247 8.95 -17.43 9.04
N ARG A 248 8.99 -18.64 8.49
CA ARG A 248 9.10 -19.90 9.24
C ARG A 248 10.54 -20.38 9.40
N LYS A 249 11.53 -19.59 8.97
CA LYS A 249 12.96 -19.92 8.99
C LYS A 249 13.30 -21.19 8.20
N HIS A 250 12.48 -21.57 7.23
CA HIS A 250 12.79 -22.67 6.30
C HIS A 250 13.64 -22.12 5.15
N TRP A 251 14.84 -21.64 5.47
CA TRP A 251 15.68 -20.88 4.54
C TRP A 251 16.04 -21.65 3.28
N ASP A 252 16.35 -22.95 3.38
CA ASP A 252 16.65 -23.79 2.20
C ASP A 252 15.49 -23.84 1.21
N LYS A 253 14.25 -23.97 1.71
CA LYS A 253 13.03 -23.98 0.89
C LYS A 253 12.76 -22.60 0.30
N ALA A 254 12.99 -21.54 1.07
CA ALA A 254 12.89 -20.18 0.55
C ALA A 254 13.86 -19.97 -0.63
N LEU A 255 15.13 -20.38 -0.48
CA LEU A 255 16.14 -20.29 -1.52
C LEU A 255 15.81 -21.11 -2.77
N GLU A 256 15.16 -22.27 -2.62
CA GLU A 256 14.67 -23.05 -3.76
C GLU A 256 13.63 -22.26 -4.58
N VAL A 257 12.65 -21.67 -3.92
CA VAL A 257 11.62 -20.84 -4.55
C VAL A 257 12.22 -19.58 -5.18
N LEU A 258 13.11 -18.89 -4.46
CA LEU A 258 13.79 -17.69 -4.95
C LEU A 258 14.63 -17.97 -6.18
N ARG A 259 15.35 -19.10 -6.21
CA ARG A 259 16.11 -19.54 -7.39
C ARG A 259 15.21 -19.76 -8.61
N ARG A 260 13.99 -20.28 -8.42
CA ARG A 260 13.01 -20.41 -9.50
C ARG A 260 12.56 -19.04 -10.00
N GLY A 261 12.23 -18.12 -9.09
CA GLY A 261 11.83 -16.75 -9.44
C GLY A 261 12.93 -15.96 -10.16
N LEU A 262 14.19 -16.07 -9.72
CA LEU A 262 15.33 -15.38 -10.34
C LEU A 262 15.65 -15.86 -11.76
N LYS A 263 15.16 -17.04 -12.17
CA LYS A 263 15.27 -17.53 -13.56
C LYS A 263 14.30 -16.83 -14.51
N VAL A 264 13.16 -16.35 -14.01
CA VAL A 264 12.14 -15.68 -14.82
C VAL A 264 12.19 -14.15 -14.71
N ALA A 265 12.68 -13.64 -13.58
CA ALA A 265 12.80 -12.21 -13.31
C ALA A 265 13.85 -11.52 -14.19
N LYS A 266 13.50 -10.34 -14.72
CA LYS A 266 14.39 -9.49 -15.50
C LYS A 266 14.60 -8.13 -14.83
N ASP A 267 15.79 -7.56 -15.03
CA ASP A 267 16.13 -6.19 -14.62
C ASP A 267 15.68 -5.86 -13.19
N ALA A 268 14.87 -4.81 -13.03
CA ALA A 268 14.37 -4.35 -11.73
C ALA A 268 13.47 -5.36 -11.01
N GLU A 269 12.84 -6.31 -11.71
CA GLU A 269 12.01 -7.34 -11.07
C GLU A 269 12.84 -8.30 -10.21
N ARG A 270 14.16 -8.39 -10.45
CA ARG A 270 15.05 -9.23 -9.66
C ARG A 270 15.23 -8.71 -8.24
N ILE A 271 15.14 -7.39 -8.04
CA ILE A 271 15.40 -6.71 -6.76
C ILE A 271 14.65 -7.38 -5.59
N PRO A 272 13.30 -7.51 -5.60
CA PRO A 272 12.57 -8.12 -4.48
C PRO A 272 13.01 -9.55 -4.15
N LEU A 273 13.45 -10.33 -5.14
CA LEU A 273 13.94 -11.70 -4.93
C LEU A 273 15.39 -11.73 -4.43
N LEU A 274 16.25 -10.83 -4.91
CA LEU A 274 17.64 -10.72 -4.45
C LEU A 274 17.72 -10.26 -3.01
N VAL A 275 16.84 -9.34 -2.58
CA VAL A 275 16.71 -8.95 -1.17
C VAL A 275 16.44 -10.17 -0.29
N GLU A 276 15.46 -10.99 -0.68
CA GLU A 276 15.05 -12.17 0.07
C GLU A 276 16.13 -13.28 0.04
N THR A 277 16.85 -13.39 -1.09
CA THR A 277 18.01 -14.29 -1.25
C THR A 277 19.16 -13.91 -0.34
N ALA A 278 19.56 -12.63 -0.33
CA ALA A 278 20.63 -12.13 0.53
C ALA A 278 20.27 -12.32 2.01
N ARG A 279 19.02 -12.02 2.38
CA ARG A 279 18.52 -12.29 3.73
C ARG A 279 18.63 -13.76 4.11
N ALA A 280 18.14 -14.67 3.26
CA ALA A 280 18.14 -16.10 3.55
C ALA A 280 19.57 -16.67 3.70
N HIS A 281 20.51 -16.24 2.86
CA HIS A 281 21.92 -16.64 2.99
C HIS A 281 22.58 -16.07 4.25
N ASN A 282 22.30 -14.82 4.61
CA ASN A 282 22.82 -14.23 5.86
C ASN A 282 22.30 -14.95 7.11
N GLU A 283 21.03 -15.37 7.11
CA GLU A 283 20.43 -16.16 8.20
C GLU A 283 20.98 -17.59 8.28
N LEU A 284 21.47 -18.13 7.15
CA LEU A 284 22.21 -19.38 7.08
C LEU A 284 23.72 -19.21 7.35
N GLU A 285 24.16 -17.97 7.64
CA GLU A 285 25.58 -17.59 7.78
C GLU A 285 26.45 -17.91 6.55
N ASP A 286 25.83 -18.10 5.38
CA ASP A 286 26.51 -18.23 4.09
C ASP A 286 26.85 -16.84 3.55
N ALA A 287 27.84 -16.21 4.17
CA ALA A 287 28.23 -14.85 3.87
C ALA A 287 28.69 -14.67 2.42
N ALA A 288 29.29 -15.69 1.80
CA ALA A 288 29.75 -15.61 0.41
C ALA A 288 28.56 -15.46 -0.56
N ALA A 289 27.52 -16.29 -0.40
CA ALA A 289 26.32 -16.17 -1.23
C ALA A 289 25.47 -14.95 -0.85
N GLY A 290 25.43 -14.58 0.43
CA GLY A 290 24.77 -13.36 0.91
C GLY A 290 25.38 -12.08 0.30
N LEU A 291 26.71 -11.98 0.25
CA LEU A 291 27.43 -10.92 -0.45
C LEU A 291 27.09 -10.91 -1.94
N ALA A 292 27.18 -12.05 -2.62
CA ALA A 292 26.92 -12.13 -4.06
C ALA A 292 25.50 -11.64 -4.42
N ALA A 293 24.49 -12.05 -3.65
CA ALA A 293 23.11 -11.61 -3.88
C ALA A 293 22.91 -10.11 -3.60
N ALA A 294 23.57 -9.57 -2.57
CA ALA A 294 23.49 -8.15 -2.25
C ALA A 294 24.24 -7.29 -3.28
N ASP A 295 25.42 -7.74 -3.75
CA ASP A 295 26.18 -7.07 -4.80
C ASP A 295 25.43 -7.07 -6.14
N GLU A 296 24.79 -8.19 -6.51
CA GLU A 296 23.94 -8.24 -7.70
C GLU A 296 22.79 -7.23 -7.62
N LEU A 297 22.15 -7.11 -6.45
CA LEU A 297 21.10 -6.14 -6.22
C LEU A 297 21.62 -4.70 -6.33
N LEU A 298 22.78 -4.41 -5.74
CA LEU A 298 23.38 -3.07 -5.77
C LEU A 298 23.92 -2.72 -7.17
N ALA A 299 24.25 -3.70 -8.01
CA ALA A 299 24.56 -3.47 -9.41
C ALA A 299 23.32 -3.01 -10.22
N ILE A 300 22.11 -3.39 -9.80
CA ILE A 300 20.85 -2.93 -10.41
C ILE A 300 20.45 -1.56 -9.83
N GLN A 301 20.58 -1.38 -8.52
CA GLN A 301 20.26 -0.14 -7.82
C GLN A 301 21.27 0.14 -6.71
N GLU A 302 22.24 1.01 -7.01
CA GLU A 302 23.43 1.27 -6.19
C GLU A 302 23.14 1.71 -4.76
N ASP A 303 22.07 2.49 -4.57
CA ASP A 303 21.68 3.06 -3.28
C ASP A 303 20.45 2.37 -2.66
N HIS A 304 20.16 1.12 -3.03
CA HIS A 304 19.01 0.42 -2.49
C HIS A 304 19.19 0.11 -0.98
N PRO A 305 18.33 0.63 -0.08
CA PRO A 305 18.57 0.53 1.37
C PRO A 305 18.68 -0.90 1.90
N ARG A 306 17.84 -1.83 1.42
CA ARG A 306 17.94 -3.24 1.84
C ARG A 306 19.17 -3.95 1.24
N GLY A 307 19.68 -3.47 0.11
CA GLY A 307 20.90 -3.98 -0.50
C GLY A 307 22.11 -3.69 0.36
N LEU A 308 22.29 -2.41 0.69
CA LEU A 308 23.34 -1.92 1.58
C LEU A 308 23.26 -2.63 2.95
N PHE A 309 22.06 -2.75 3.52
CA PHE A 309 21.86 -3.47 4.78
C PHE A 309 22.30 -4.94 4.73
N HIS A 310 21.86 -5.69 3.70
CA HIS A 310 22.18 -7.10 3.60
C HIS A 310 23.64 -7.36 3.22
N ARG A 311 24.27 -6.48 2.43
CA ARG A 311 25.71 -6.54 2.17
C ARG A 311 26.52 -6.27 3.44
N ALA A 312 26.16 -5.22 4.19
CA ALA A 312 26.79 -4.91 5.48
C ALA A 312 26.69 -6.06 6.48
N TRP A 313 25.54 -6.73 6.57
CA TRP A 313 25.40 -7.94 7.40
C TRP A 313 26.40 -9.01 6.94
N ALA A 314 26.41 -9.35 5.65
CA ALA A 314 27.29 -10.39 5.12
C ALA A 314 28.78 -10.06 5.32
N LEU A 315 29.18 -8.80 5.13
CA LEU A 315 30.52 -8.28 5.45
C LEU A 315 30.85 -8.43 6.94
N GLY A 316 29.88 -8.16 7.82
CA GLY A 316 29.99 -8.35 9.26
C GLY A 316 30.26 -9.81 9.66
N LEU A 317 29.61 -10.77 9.00
CA LEU A 317 29.82 -12.21 9.26
C LEU A 317 31.25 -12.66 8.96
N VAL A 318 31.90 -12.07 7.95
CA VAL A 318 33.30 -12.36 7.59
C VAL A 318 34.32 -11.42 8.23
N GLY A 319 33.87 -10.55 9.15
CA GLY A 319 34.75 -9.63 9.88
C GLY A 319 35.27 -8.44 9.06
N ARG A 320 34.71 -8.17 7.88
CA ARG A 320 35.03 -6.97 7.06
C ARG A 320 34.27 -5.75 7.60
N LEU A 321 34.57 -5.40 8.85
CA LEU A 321 33.76 -4.48 9.65
C LEU A 321 33.81 -3.03 9.14
N ASP A 322 34.94 -2.58 8.57
CA ASP A 322 35.05 -1.23 8.01
C ASP A 322 34.15 -1.04 6.79
N GLU A 323 34.10 -2.03 5.90
CA GLU A 323 33.23 -2.00 4.72
C GLU A 323 31.74 -2.14 5.11
N ALA A 324 31.45 -2.96 6.12
CA ALA A 324 30.10 -3.06 6.68
C ALA A 324 29.60 -1.73 7.26
N ALA A 325 30.48 -0.98 7.96
CA ALA A 325 30.16 0.33 8.49
C ALA A 325 29.87 1.33 7.36
N ALA A 326 30.72 1.37 6.33
CA ALA A 326 30.54 2.26 5.18
C ALA A 326 29.19 2.04 4.45
N ASP A 327 28.78 0.77 4.26
CA ASP A 327 27.47 0.46 3.68
C ASP A 327 26.30 0.94 4.55
N LEU A 328 26.43 0.82 5.88
CA LEU A 328 25.40 1.24 6.82
C LEU A 328 25.34 2.77 6.97
N GLU A 329 26.46 3.47 6.87
CA GLU A 329 26.52 4.92 6.78
C GLU A 329 25.82 5.41 5.50
N ARG A 330 26.16 4.82 4.35
CA ARG A 330 25.51 5.10 3.05
C ARG A 330 24.00 4.82 3.10
N LEU A 331 23.58 3.75 3.77
CA LEU A 331 22.15 3.46 4.00
C LEU A 331 21.47 4.58 4.79
N LEU A 332 22.13 5.13 5.82
CA LEU A 332 21.57 6.19 6.65
C LEU A 332 21.60 7.58 5.97
N ASP A 333 22.47 7.77 4.98
CA ASP A 333 22.40 8.95 4.11
C ASP A 333 21.14 8.90 3.22
N VAL A 334 20.79 7.72 2.70
CA VAL A 334 19.60 7.50 1.86
C VAL A 334 18.30 7.43 2.67
N ASP A 335 18.31 6.75 3.82
CA ASP A 335 17.19 6.65 4.75
C ASP A 335 17.64 6.98 6.19
N PRO A 336 17.68 8.27 6.56
CA PRO A 336 18.03 8.72 7.91
C PRO A 336 17.08 8.21 9.00
N THR A 337 15.91 7.68 8.63
CA THR A 337 14.91 7.18 9.58
C THR A 337 15.04 5.68 9.85
N SER A 338 15.90 4.97 9.11
CA SER A 338 16.09 3.53 9.21
C SER A 338 16.53 3.10 10.62
N LYS A 339 15.60 2.51 11.38
CA LYS A 339 15.88 1.98 12.71
C LYS A 339 16.83 0.78 12.65
N ASP A 340 16.70 -0.05 11.62
CA ASP A 340 17.52 -1.25 11.45
C ASP A 340 18.94 -0.88 11.03
N GLY A 341 19.12 0.10 10.13
CA GLY A 341 20.43 0.65 9.78
C GLY A 341 21.18 1.19 11.00
N LYS A 342 20.52 2.04 11.80
CA LYS A 342 21.11 2.60 13.05
C LYS A 342 21.54 1.52 14.03
N LYS A 343 20.69 0.51 14.24
CA LYS A 343 20.99 -0.61 15.13
C LYS A 343 22.15 -1.46 14.62
N ALA A 344 22.20 -1.74 13.32
CA ALA A 344 23.26 -2.53 12.72
C ALA A 344 24.59 -1.77 12.78
N LEU A 345 24.61 -0.46 12.48
CA LEU A 345 25.82 0.36 12.52
C LEU A 345 26.41 0.37 13.93
N ALA A 346 25.58 0.60 14.95
CA ALA A 346 26.01 0.56 16.35
C ALA A 346 26.64 -0.79 16.74
N LYS A 347 26.12 -1.92 16.22
CA LYS A 347 26.71 -3.24 16.46
C LYS A 347 28.06 -3.41 15.75
N ILE A 348 28.17 -2.96 14.50
CA ILE A 348 29.41 -3.03 13.73
C ILE A 348 30.49 -2.16 14.39
N GLU A 349 30.17 -0.93 14.79
CA GLU A 349 31.10 -0.04 15.50
C GLU A 349 31.61 -0.64 16.81
N ALA A 350 30.72 -1.24 17.61
CA ALA A 350 31.11 -1.94 18.83
C ALA A 350 32.05 -3.12 18.53
N ALA A 351 31.82 -3.85 17.43
CA ALA A 351 32.71 -4.92 16.99
C ALA A 351 34.07 -4.40 16.50
N ARG A 352 34.10 -3.26 15.78
CA ARG A 352 35.33 -2.58 15.32
C ARG A 352 36.18 -2.15 16.50
N GLU A 353 35.57 -1.51 17.49
CA GLU A 353 36.27 -1.09 18.71
C GLU A 353 36.91 -2.30 19.41
N LYS A 354 36.15 -3.40 19.55
CA LYS A 354 36.65 -4.62 20.17
C LYS A 354 37.78 -5.27 19.37
N ALA A 355 37.68 -5.30 18.04
CA ALA A 355 38.72 -5.85 17.16
C ALA A 355 40.01 -5.01 17.19
N ASN A 356 39.88 -3.69 17.33
CA ASN A 356 41.01 -2.75 17.42
C ASN A 356 41.60 -2.62 18.83
N ARG A 357 41.08 -3.35 19.84
CA ARG A 357 41.69 -3.35 21.17
C ARG A 357 43.05 -4.04 21.10
N PRO A 358 44.14 -3.38 21.55
CA PRO A 358 45.45 -4.01 21.57
C PRO A 358 45.44 -5.28 22.41
N TRP A 359 46.08 -6.35 21.92
CA TRP A 359 46.03 -7.68 22.54
C TRP A 359 46.46 -7.69 24.02
N TRP A 360 47.35 -6.79 24.42
CA TRP A 360 47.82 -6.66 25.81
C TRP A 360 46.80 -6.08 26.78
N LYS A 361 45.71 -5.46 26.30
CA LYS A 361 44.61 -4.94 27.15
C LYS A 361 43.51 -5.98 27.41
N LEU A 362 43.62 -7.19 26.87
CA LEU A 362 42.62 -8.26 27.04
C LEU A 362 42.87 -9.15 28.28
N TRP A 363 43.99 -8.97 28.97
CA TRP A 363 44.44 -9.80 30.10
C TRP A 363 44.62 -9.01 31.42
N GLY A 364 44.09 -7.79 31.50
CA GLY A 364 44.21 -6.88 32.65
C GLY A 364 42.98 -6.85 33.54
#